data_AF-A0A928HZC8-F1
#
_entry.id   AF-A0A928HZC8-F1
#
_cell.length_a   1.000
_cell.length_b   1.000
_cell.length_c   1.000
_cell.angle_alpha   90.00
_cell.angle_beta   90.00
_cell.angle_gamma   90.00
#
_symmetry.space_group_name_H-M   'P 1'
#
loop_
_entity.id
_entity.type
_entity.pdbx_description
1 polymer ?
#
loop_
_entity_poly.entity_id
_entity_poly.type
_entity_poly.pdbx_seq_one_letter_code
_entity_poly.pdbx_strand_id
1 'polypeptide(L)'
;MKQTGKAKRNTVLTALAAVSALVLAVWQSLLLQSKFDFDTHTYDPGTASPMLMLAVLAVFVLFFLSTLVWKKEKTEETLSRGGVLLSVSASLCGAALLVSCGLFFHTMLFSGLPYAGNPDRAQYALKLASALLAIPSAVYFFRIAFSRQKLSRPAVMLSFAPVAYTAVFLVGVYYDRSIRLNSPVRILDQLALIALMLALLYESRFQMERPNARLYKAFAWSALPLLGVSAIPHAVMMAGGSYAMDASGAGYAFAAFCALYLAVRLFSLSDSEQEEVSIEQTEADAVETEADAGEKDNEQN
;
A
#
# COMPACT_ATOMS: atom_id res chain seq x y z
N MET A 1 -17.36 26.77 -2.56
CA MET A 1 -17.12 26.31 -3.96
C MET A 1 -15.78 25.60 -4.24
N LYS A 2 -14.64 25.89 -3.58
CA LYS A 2 -13.34 25.23 -3.89
C LYS A 2 -13.12 23.83 -3.29
N GLN A 3 -13.73 23.49 -2.15
CA GLN A 3 -13.49 22.19 -1.49
C GLN A 3 -14.21 21.01 -2.16
N THR A 4 -15.40 21.20 -2.75
CA THR A 4 -16.14 20.12 -3.48
C THR A 4 -15.35 19.58 -4.68
N GLY A 5 -14.56 20.43 -5.34
CA GLY A 5 -13.66 20.03 -6.42
C GLY A 5 -12.45 19.20 -5.95
N LYS A 6 -11.99 19.39 -4.71
CA LYS A 6 -10.82 18.68 -4.15
C LYS A 6 -11.14 17.21 -3.92
N ALA A 7 -12.24 16.93 -3.24
CA ALA A 7 -12.60 15.58 -2.86
C ALA A 7 -12.95 14.73 -4.09
N LYS A 8 -13.73 15.28 -5.03
CA LYS A 8 -14.01 14.62 -6.32
C LYS A 8 -12.73 14.30 -7.10
N ARG A 9 -11.75 15.19 -7.09
CA ARG A 9 -10.44 14.97 -7.73
C ARG A 9 -9.67 13.83 -7.06
N ASN A 10 -9.64 13.78 -5.73
CA ASN A 10 -8.93 12.72 -5.00
C ASN A 10 -9.56 11.34 -5.25
N THR A 11 -10.89 11.26 -5.31
CA THR A 11 -11.61 10.03 -5.72
C THR A 11 -11.22 9.61 -7.14
N VAL A 12 -11.19 10.54 -8.09
CA VAL A 12 -10.80 10.27 -9.49
C VAL A 12 -9.36 9.78 -9.59
N LEU A 13 -8.42 10.41 -8.88
CA LEU A 13 -7.02 9.98 -8.87
C LEU A 13 -6.84 8.59 -8.27
N THR A 14 -7.55 8.29 -7.19
CA THR A 14 -7.53 6.95 -6.57
C THR A 14 -8.09 5.90 -7.53
N ALA A 15 -9.19 6.20 -8.23
CA ALA A 15 -9.75 5.32 -9.25
C ALA A 15 -8.76 5.11 -10.41
N LEU A 16 -8.12 6.19 -10.91
CA LEU A 16 -7.11 6.09 -11.96
C LEU A 16 -5.89 5.26 -11.52
N ALA A 17 -5.42 5.44 -10.29
CA ALA A 17 -4.32 4.65 -9.73
C ALA A 17 -4.69 3.17 -9.66
N ALA A 18 -5.89 2.84 -9.16
CA ALA A 18 -6.39 1.46 -9.10
C ALA A 18 -6.56 0.83 -10.48
N VAL A 19 -7.14 1.56 -11.44
CA VAL A 19 -7.27 1.09 -12.84
C VAL A 19 -5.90 0.87 -13.48
N SER A 20 -4.96 1.80 -13.29
CA SER A 20 -3.59 1.65 -13.80
C SER A 20 -2.88 0.44 -13.19
N ALA A 21 -3.08 0.17 -11.89
CA ALA A 21 -2.56 -1.01 -11.21
C ALA A 21 -3.08 -2.30 -11.84
N LEU A 22 -4.38 -2.38 -12.13
CA LEU A 22 -4.99 -3.55 -12.77
C LEU A 22 -4.51 -3.74 -14.22
N VAL A 23 -4.47 -2.68 -15.02
CA VAL A 23 -4.01 -2.75 -16.42
C VAL A 23 -2.55 -3.19 -16.49
N LEU A 24 -1.67 -2.59 -15.68
CA LEU A 24 -0.25 -2.96 -15.62
C LEU A 24 -0.05 -4.38 -15.08
N ALA A 25 -0.82 -4.79 -14.07
CA ALA A 25 -0.79 -6.15 -13.55
C ALA A 25 -1.17 -7.17 -14.62
N VAL A 26 -2.27 -6.96 -15.35
CA VAL A 26 -2.68 -7.84 -16.45
C VAL A 26 -1.60 -7.92 -17.52
N TRP A 27 -1.03 -6.78 -17.92
CA TRP A 27 0.04 -6.76 -18.91
C TRP A 27 1.27 -7.56 -18.42
N GLN A 28 1.71 -7.34 -17.18
CA GLN A 28 2.83 -8.08 -16.61
C GLN A 28 2.53 -9.58 -16.46
N SER A 29 1.34 -9.97 -16.04
CA SER A 29 0.93 -11.38 -15.98
C SER A 29 1.00 -12.05 -17.34
N LEU A 30 0.51 -11.39 -18.39
CA LEU A 30 0.59 -11.91 -19.76
C LEU A 30 2.04 -12.03 -20.25
N LEU A 31 2.89 -11.05 -19.92
CA LEU A 31 4.32 -11.10 -20.26
C LEU A 31 5.03 -12.24 -19.52
N LEU A 32 4.74 -12.44 -18.23
CA LEU A 32 5.29 -13.55 -17.45
C LEU A 32 4.84 -14.91 -18.01
N GLN A 33 3.59 -15.07 -18.41
CA GLN A 33 3.11 -16.34 -18.96
C GLN A 33 3.68 -16.66 -20.35
N SER A 34 3.91 -15.64 -21.18
CA SER A 34 4.22 -15.85 -22.60
C SER A 34 5.69 -15.74 -22.96
N LYS A 35 6.48 -15.02 -22.15
CA LYS A 35 7.86 -14.61 -22.50
C LYS A 35 8.86 -14.69 -21.36
N PHE A 36 8.46 -15.15 -20.18
CA PHE A 36 9.36 -15.30 -19.05
C PHE A 36 9.75 -16.76 -18.87
N ASP A 37 11.04 -17.01 -18.92
CA ASP A 37 11.63 -18.29 -18.58
C ASP A 37 11.78 -18.37 -17.06
N PHE A 38 11.02 -19.28 -16.46
CA PHE A 38 10.98 -19.50 -15.01
C PHE A 38 12.23 -20.23 -14.49
N ASP A 39 12.96 -20.95 -15.34
CA ASP A 39 14.19 -21.66 -14.94
C ASP A 39 15.37 -20.68 -14.86
N THR A 40 15.46 -19.77 -15.83
CA THR A 40 16.53 -18.75 -15.85
C THR A 40 16.15 -17.43 -15.17
N HIS A 41 14.88 -17.28 -14.78
CA HIS A 41 14.25 -16.07 -14.22
C HIS A 41 14.35 -14.83 -15.12
N THR A 42 14.26 -15.03 -16.43
CA THR A 42 14.58 -13.98 -17.41
C THR A 42 13.61 -13.93 -18.57
N TYR A 43 13.45 -12.74 -19.14
CA TYR A 43 12.63 -12.55 -20.32
C TYR A 43 13.39 -12.94 -21.58
N ASP A 44 12.66 -13.49 -22.56
CA ASP A 44 13.19 -13.77 -23.89
C ASP A 44 13.82 -12.51 -24.52
N PRO A 45 14.90 -12.65 -25.31
CA PRO A 45 15.48 -11.54 -26.06
C PRO A 45 14.44 -10.85 -26.96
N GLY A 46 14.40 -9.52 -26.93
CA GLY A 46 13.44 -8.73 -27.71
C GLY A 46 12.05 -8.57 -27.08
N THR A 47 11.84 -9.10 -25.87
CA THR A 47 10.59 -8.90 -25.11
C THR A 47 10.40 -7.44 -24.71
N ALA A 48 9.16 -6.97 -24.69
CA ALA A 48 8.78 -5.60 -24.30
C ALA A 48 9.00 -5.26 -22.80
N SER A 49 9.82 -6.01 -22.06
CA SER A 49 10.08 -5.78 -20.63
C SER A 49 10.66 -4.38 -20.33
N PRO A 50 11.51 -3.76 -21.19
CA PRO A 50 11.95 -2.38 -20.95
C PRO A 50 10.83 -1.36 -21.13
N MET A 51 9.89 -1.61 -22.06
CA MET A 51 8.73 -0.73 -22.28
C MET A 51 7.79 -0.75 -21.09
N LEU A 52 7.55 -1.93 -20.50
CA LEU A 52 6.77 -2.04 -19.27
C LEU A 52 7.43 -1.27 -18.12
N MET A 53 8.74 -1.43 -17.92
CA MET A 53 9.47 -0.70 -16.87
C MET A 53 9.37 0.82 -17.06
N LEU A 54 9.48 1.31 -18.28
CA LEU A 54 9.28 2.72 -18.61
C LEU A 54 7.84 3.17 -18.35
N ALA A 55 6.85 2.37 -18.74
CA ALA A 55 5.44 2.68 -18.49
C ALA A 55 5.14 2.75 -16.98
N VAL A 56 5.61 1.79 -16.20
CA VAL A 56 5.47 1.77 -14.74
C VAL A 56 6.15 2.98 -14.11
N LEU A 57 7.38 3.31 -14.52
CA LEU A 57 8.11 4.47 -14.01
C LEU A 57 7.39 5.78 -14.37
N ALA A 58 6.89 5.90 -15.59
CA ALA A 58 6.11 7.07 -16.02
C ALA A 58 4.86 7.23 -15.17
N VAL A 59 4.10 6.15 -14.94
CA VAL A 59 2.91 6.15 -14.08
C VAL A 59 3.25 6.55 -12.64
N PHE A 60 4.32 5.97 -12.07
CA PHE A 60 4.82 6.34 -10.74
C PHE A 60 5.15 7.83 -10.64
N VAL A 61 5.93 8.36 -11.59
CA VAL A 61 6.34 9.77 -11.62
C VAL A 61 5.13 10.68 -11.80
N LEU A 62 4.17 10.31 -12.66
CA LEU A 62 2.96 11.10 -12.89
C LEU A 62 2.11 11.21 -11.61
N PHE A 63 1.85 10.11 -10.91
CA PHE A 63 1.11 10.16 -9.66
C PHE A 63 1.88 10.92 -8.58
N PHE A 64 3.18 10.68 -8.45
CA PHE A 64 4.00 11.36 -7.46
C PHE A 64 4.05 12.88 -7.70
N LEU A 65 4.37 13.31 -8.93
CA LEU A 65 4.42 14.73 -9.29
C LEU A 65 3.06 15.41 -9.21
N SER A 66 1.96 14.71 -9.53
CA SER A 66 0.61 15.28 -9.42
C SER A 66 0.37 15.84 -8.02
N THR A 67 0.78 15.11 -6.98
CA THR A 67 0.66 15.55 -5.58
C THR A 67 1.64 16.64 -5.16
N LEU A 68 2.80 16.72 -5.80
CA LEU A 68 3.81 17.72 -5.49
C LEU A 68 3.53 19.06 -6.16
N VAL A 69 2.82 19.10 -7.27
CA VAL A 69 2.42 20.37 -7.90
C VAL A 69 1.33 21.09 -7.09
N TRP A 70 0.63 20.39 -6.18
CA TRP A 70 -0.42 21.00 -5.37
C TRP A 70 0.13 21.78 -4.16
N LYS A 71 -0.39 23.01 -3.98
CA LYS A 71 0.02 23.99 -2.96
C LYS A 71 -0.10 23.42 -1.54
N LYS A 72 0.69 23.98 -0.60
CA LYS A 72 0.63 23.68 0.84
C LYS A 72 -0.82 23.80 1.36
N GLU A 73 -1.46 22.66 1.57
CA GLU A 73 -2.74 22.58 2.27
C GLU A 73 -2.46 22.51 3.78
N LYS A 74 -3.16 23.36 4.54
CA LYS A 74 -3.01 23.51 5.99
C LYS A 74 -4.00 22.65 6.79
N THR A 75 -4.78 21.81 6.13
CA THR A 75 -5.85 21.07 6.81
C THR A 75 -5.26 19.88 7.58
N GLU A 76 -5.58 19.79 8.87
CA GLU A 76 -5.31 18.64 9.71
C GLU A 76 -6.19 17.47 9.25
N GLU A 77 -5.80 16.82 8.15
CA GLU A 77 -6.49 15.62 7.71
C GLU A 77 -6.27 14.52 8.76
N THR A 78 -7.36 13.88 9.19
CA THR A 78 -7.29 12.70 10.05
C THR A 78 -7.61 11.46 9.22
N LEU A 79 -6.88 10.37 9.48
CA LEU A 79 -7.13 9.11 8.80
C LEU A 79 -8.46 8.51 9.28
N SER A 80 -9.46 8.42 8.40
CA SER A 80 -10.76 7.81 8.69
C SER A 80 -10.62 6.39 9.30
N ARG A 81 -11.16 6.15 10.49
CA ARG A 81 -10.88 4.93 11.27
C ARG A 81 -11.93 3.84 11.15
N GLY A 82 -12.94 4.02 10.30
CA GLY A 82 -14.12 3.14 10.31
C GLY A 82 -14.70 2.93 8.92
N GLY A 83 -14.69 1.67 8.49
CA GLY A 83 -15.40 1.18 7.30
C GLY A 83 -15.20 -0.32 7.17
N VAL A 84 -16.24 -1.06 6.78
CA VAL A 84 -16.17 -2.54 6.66
C VAL A 84 -15.05 -2.95 5.71
N LEU A 85 -14.90 -2.25 4.58
CA LEU A 85 -13.84 -2.50 3.59
C LEU A 85 -12.45 -2.24 4.16
N LEU A 86 -12.28 -1.24 5.03
CA LEU A 86 -11.00 -0.95 5.69
C LEU A 86 -10.65 -2.08 6.66
N SER A 87 -11.64 -2.54 7.44
CA SER A 87 -11.45 -3.66 8.37
C SER A 87 -11.12 -4.97 7.66
N VAL A 88 -11.79 -5.26 6.54
CA VAL A 88 -11.51 -6.46 5.74
C VAL A 88 -10.12 -6.39 5.12
N SER A 89 -9.76 -5.29 4.45
CA SER A 89 -8.45 -5.15 3.80
C SER A 89 -7.29 -5.17 4.80
N ALA A 90 -7.44 -4.54 5.97
CA ALA A 90 -6.48 -4.63 7.05
C ALA A 90 -6.37 -6.07 7.59
N SER A 91 -7.49 -6.77 7.80
CA SER A 91 -7.47 -8.17 8.25
C SER A 91 -6.76 -9.10 7.28
N LEU A 92 -6.92 -8.89 5.97
CA LEU A 92 -6.20 -9.64 4.94
C LEU A 92 -4.68 -9.40 5.00
N CYS A 93 -4.25 -8.17 5.24
CA CYS A 93 -2.84 -7.86 5.47
C CYS A 93 -2.29 -8.60 6.70
N GLY A 94 -3.03 -8.56 7.82
CA GLY A 94 -2.65 -9.26 9.05
C GLY A 94 -2.59 -10.78 8.87
N ALA A 95 -3.56 -11.36 8.18
CA ALA A 95 -3.60 -12.79 7.88
C ALA A 95 -2.42 -13.22 6.99
N ALA A 96 -2.10 -12.46 5.93
CA ALA A 96 -0.98 -12.77 5.05
C ALA A 96 0.37 -12.76 5.79
N LEU A 97 0.56 -11.82 6.73
CA LEU A 97 1.75 -11.77 7.58
C LEU A 97 1.85 -13.01 8.49
N LEU A 98 0.75 -13.45 9.09
CA LEU A 98 0.74 -14.68 9.89
C LEU A 98 1.01 -15.93 9.05
N VAL A 99 0.47 -15.99 7.83
CA VAL A 99 0.76 -17.09 6.89
C VAL A 99 2.24 -17.08 6.49
N SER A 100 2.82 -15.92 6.18
CA SER A 100 4.25 -15.78 5.88
C SER A 100 5.12 -16.26 7.04
N CYS A 101 4.76 -15.90 8.27
CA CYS A 101 5.41 -16.36 9.49
C CYS A 101 5.31 -17.90 9.65
N GLY A 102 4.11 -18.46 9.49
CA GLY A 102 3.87 -19.90 9.59
C GLY A 102 4.62 -20.72 8.53
N LEU A 103 4.61 -20.26 7.28
CA LEU A 103 5.37 -20.90 6.19
C LEU A 103 6.88 -20.85 6.45
N PHE A 104 7.39 -19.75 7.00
CA PHE A 104 8.79 -19.69 7.38
C PHE A 104 9.14 -20.72 8.46
N PHE A 105 8.37 -20.79 9.56
CA PHE A 105 8.61 -21.80 10.59
C PHE A 105 8.44 -23.24 10.08
N HIS A 106 7.49 -23.47 9.18
CA HIS A 106 7.36 -24.76 8.50
C HIS A 106 8.63 -25.11 7.72
N THR A 107 9.14 -24.20 6.87
CA THR A 107 10.40 -24.44 6.14
C THR A 107 11.58 -24.67 7.09
N MET A 108 11.65 -23.96 8.21
CA MET A 108 12.70 -24.15 9.21
C MET A 108 12.63 -25.52 9.89
N LEU A 109 11.41 -25.99 10.20
CA LEU A 109 11.18 -27.27 10.88
C LEU A 109 11.47 -28.47 9.97
N PHE A 110 11.05 -28.40 8.70
CA PHE A 110 11.12 -29.54 7.77
C PHE A 110 12.37 -29.54 6.90
N SER A 111 12.97 -28.38 6.59
CA SER A 111 14.18 -28.28 5.76
C SER A 111 15.46 -28.13 6.59
N GLY A 112 15.35 -27.99 7.91
CA GLY A 112 16.48 -27.87 8.83
C GLY A 112 17.12 -26.47 8.87
N LEU A 113 17.88 -26.21 9.94
CA LEU A 113 18.64 -24.98 10.11
C LEU A 113 19.92 -25.00 9.25
N PRO A 114 20.28 -23.91 8.56
CA PRO A 114 21.55 -23.82 7.86
C PRO A 114 22.72 -23.89 8.87
N TYR A 115 23.67 -24.79 8.63
CA TYR A 115 24.91 -24.88 9.41
C TYR A 115 25.85 -23.69 9.15
N ALA A 116 26.76 -23.43 10.10
CA ALA A 116 27.59 -22.22 10.19
C ALA A 116 28.48 -21.89 8.97
N GLY A 117 28.67 -22.83 8.03
CA GLY A 117 29.43 -22.64 6.79
C GLY A 117 28.59 -22.34 5.54
N ASN A 118 27.26 -22.21 5.66
CA ASN A 118 26.40 -22.02 4.48
C ASN A 118 26.49 -20.58 3.93
N PRO A 119 26.83 -20.37 2.64
CA PRO A 119 26.87 -19.05 2.00
C PRO A 119 25.53 -18.29 2.03
N ASP A 120 24.42 -18.95 2.35
CA ASP A 120 23.07 -18.35 2.38
C ASP A 120 22.60 -17.92 3.78
N ARG A 121 23.49 -17.96 4.78
CA ARG A 121 23.18 -17.57 6.18
C ARG A 121 22.52 -16.18 6.29
N ALA A 122 22.97 -15.22 5.50
CA ALA A 122 22.41 -13.88 5.49
C ALA A 122 20.93 -13.86 5.06
N GLN A 123 20.56 -14.64 4.05
CA GLN A 123 19.18 -14.76 3.61
C GLN A 123 18.30 -15.42 4.66
N TYR A 124 18.79 -16.46 5.34
CA TYR A 124 18.07 -17.08 6.46
C TYR A 124 17.87 -16.11 7.63
N ALA A 125 18.89 -15.32 7.98
CA ALA A 125 18.76 -14.30 9.02
C ALA A 125 17.71 -13.24 8.67
N LEU A 126 17.67 -12.79 7.41
CA LEU A 126 16.66 -11.85 6.92
C LEU A 126 15.25 -12.47 6.92
N LYS A 127 15.10 -13.72 6.48
CA LYS A 127 13.81 -14.44 6.54
C LYS A 127 13.34 -14.62 7.99
N LEU A 128 14.22 -14.98 8.92
CA LEU A 128 13.90 -15.07 10.35
C LEU A 128 13.49 -13.71 10.92
N ALA A 129 14.24 -12.65 10.63
CA ALA A 129 13.89 -11.30 11.05
C ALA A 129 12.53 -10.87 10.50
N SER A 130 12.22 -11.20 9.23
CA SER A 130 10.92 -10.93 8.64
C SER A 130 9.79 -11.70 9.34
N ALA A 131 9.98 -12.98 9.68
CA ALA A 131 8.97 -13.78 10.40
C ALA A 131 8.71 -13.23 11.80
N LEU A 132 9.76 -12.81 12.52
CA LEU A 132 9.63 -12.19 13.84
C LEU A 132 8.91 -10.84 13.76
N LEU A 133 9.15 -10.04 12.72
CA LEU A 133 8.47 -8.76 12.51
C LEU A 133 7.05 -8.92 11.96
N ALA A 134 6.73 -10.06 11.34
CA ALA A 134 5.39 -10.33 10.80
C ALA A 134 4.33 -10.38 11.91
N ILE A 135 4.66 -10.92 13.09
CA ILE A 135 3.74 -11.01 14.24
C ILE A 135 3.29 -9.63 14.73
N PRO A 136 4.17 -8.70 15.16
CA PRO A 136 3.74 -7.36 15.59
C PRO A 136 3.10 -6.56 14.45
N SER A 137 3.51 -6.80 13.21
CA SER A 137 2.86 -6.19 12.02
C SER A 137 1.43 -6.68 11.85
N ALA A 138 1.18 -7.98 12.03
CA ALA A 138 -0.17 -8.54 11.97
C ALA A 138 -1.05 -7.99 13.09
N VAL A 139 -0.50 -7.87 14.30
CA VAL A 139 -1.21 -7.25 15.44
C VAL A 139 -1.59 -5.81 15.10
N TYR A 140 -0.71 -5.03 14.46
CA TYR A 140 -1.05 -3.67 14.01
C TYR A 140 -2.26 -3.66 13.07
N PHE A 141 -2.25 -4.48 12.02
CA PHE A 141 -3.34 -4.54 11.06
C PHE A 141 -4.65 -5.06 11.65
N PHE A 142 -4.61 -6.06 12.54
CA PHE A 142 -5.80 -6.50 13.26
C PHE A 142 -6.33 -5.40 14.19
N ARG A 143 -5.47 -4.59 14.80
CA ARG A 143 -5.94 -3.44 15.58
C ARG A 143 -6.63 -2.40 14.70
N ILE A 144 -6.12 -2.13 13.50
CA ILE A 144 -6.85 -1.28 12.54
C ILE A 144 -8.20 -1.92 12.17
N ALA A 145 -8.25 -3.24 12.02
CA ALA A 145 -9.47 -3.93 11.63
C ALA A 145 -10.55 -3.92 12.72
N PHE A 146 -10.18 -4.13 13.97
CA PHE A 146 -11.12 -4.34 15.08
C PHE A 146 -11.27 -3.14 16.02
N SER A 147 -10.32 -2.20 16.03
CA SER A 147 -10.38 -1.05 16.93
C SER A 147 -10.91 0.20 16.24
N ARG A 148 -11.99 0.76 16.81
CA ARG A 148 -12.50 2.10 16.45
C ARG A 148 -11.93 3.21 17.35
N GLN A 149 -11.13 2.86 18.34
CA GLN A 149 -10.63 3.80 19.36
C GLN A 149 -9.29 4.43 18.95
N LYS A 150 -8.95 5.58 19.55
CA LYS A 150 -7.62 6.20 19.36
C LYS A 150 -6.54 5.24 19.83
N LEU A 151 -5.46 5.09 19.05
CA LEU A 151 -4.31 4.28 19.46
C LEU A 151 -3.67 4.88 20.71
N SER A 152 -3.44 4.06 21.73
CA SER A 152 -2.63 4.45 22.88
C SER A 152 -1.18 4.68 22.44
N ARG A 153 -0.40 5.48 23.20
CA ARG A 153 1.03 5.73 22.91
C ARG A 153 1.85 4.47 22.56
N PRO A 154 1.78 3.35 23.32
CA PRO A 154 2.50 2.13 22.93
C PRO A 154 1.94 1.48 21.65
N ALA A 155 0.64 1.65 21.36
CA ALA A 155 0.04 1.18 20.13
C ALA A 155 0.53 1.96 18.89
N VAL A 156 0.91 3.23 19.05
CA VAL A 156 1.54 4.02 17.98
C VAL A 156 2.89 3.42 17.57
N MET A 157 3.69 2.92 18.51
CA MET A 157 4.97 2.26 18.18
C MET A 157 4.78 1.01 17.31
N LEU A 158 3.64 0.32 17.46
CA LEU A 158 3.31 -0.86 16.67
C LEU A 158 3.14 -0.54 15.18
N SER A 159 2.82 0.70 14.82
CA SER A 159 2.71 1.13 13.41
C SER A 159 4.04 1.12 12.64
N PHE A 160 5.18 1.06 13.33
CA PHE A 160 6.48 0.87 12.69
C PHE A 160 6.82 -0.58 12.40
N ALA A 161 6.15 -1.54 13.03
CA ALA A 161 6.38 -2.96 12.77
C ALA A 161 6.21 -3.31 11.28
N PRO A 162 5.10 -2.95 10.59
CA PRO A 162 4.94 -3.26 9.17
C PRO A 162 5.96 -2.52 8.29
N VAL A 163 6.42 -1.34 8.69
CA VAL A 163 7.51 -0.62 8.02
C VAL A 163 8.81 -1.42 8.13
N ALA A 164 9.17 -1.88 9.33
CA ALA A 164 10.35 -2.69 9.56
C ALA A 164 10.27 -4.04 8.85
N TYR A 165 9.12 -4.71 8.86
CA TYR A 165 8.88 -5.93 8.09
C TYR A 165 9.17 -5.69 6.60
N THR A 166 8.57 -4.65 6.03
CA THR A 166 8.73 -4.31 4.61
C THR A 166 10.19 -3.99 4.27
N ALA A 167 10.90 -3.29 5.17
CA ALA A 167 12.32 -2.99 5.00
C ALA A 167 13.19 -4.26 5.01
N VAL A 168 12.97 -5.17 5.95
CA VAL A 168 13.71 -6.44 6.01
C VAL A 168 13.38 -7.32 4.79
N PHE A 169 12.11 -7.36 4.38
CA PHE A 169 11.67 -8.09 3.19
C PHE A 169 12.31 -7.54 1.92
N LEU A 170 12.36 -6.21 1.76
CA LEU A 170 13.07 -5.52 0.68
C LEU A 170 14.55 -5.91 0.63
N VAL A 171 15.23 -5.92 1.77
CA VAL A 171 16.64 -6.34 1.86
C VAL A 171 16.78 -7.82 1.50
N GLY A 172 15.83 -8.67 1.90
CA GLY A 172 15.73 -10.07 1.45
C GLY A 172 15.66 -10.20 -0.06
N VAL A 173 14.73 -9.46 -0.70
CA VAL A 173 14.60 -9.40 -2.16
C VAL A 173 15.87 -8.85 -2.82
N TYR A 174 16.64 -7.97 -2.17
CA TYR A 174 17.92 -7.46 -2.69
C TYR A 174 19.11 -8.42 -2.54
N TYR A 175 19.11 -9.30 -1.55
CA TYR A 175 20.17 -10.30 -1.36
C TYR A 175 19.83 -11.68 -1.90
N ASP A 176 18.64 -11.88 -2.45
CA ASP A 176 18.28 -13.11 -3.16
C ASP A 176 19.26 -13.39 -4.30
N ARG A 177 19.89 -14.56 -4.27
CA ARG A 177 20.88 -14.99 -5.27
C ARG A 177 20.25 -15.82 -6.38
N SER A 178 19.00 -16.25 -6.22
CA SER A 178 18.28 -17.02 -7.24
C SER A 178 17.96 -16.16 -8.48
N ILE A 179 17.73 -14.86 -8.29
CA ILE A 179 17.35 -13.93 -9.36
C ILE A 179 18.53 -13.01 -9.67
N ARG A 180 18.79 -12.75 -10.97
CA ARG A 180 19.83 -11.79 -11.40
C ARG A 180 19.57 -10.39 -10.81
N LEU A 181 20.63 -9.72 -10.35
CA LEU A 181 20.53 -8.37 -9.75
C LEU A 181 19.91 -7.33 -10.69
N ASN A 182 20.15 -7.46 -12.00
CA ASN A 182 19.60 -6.58 -13.03
C ASN A 182 18.27 -7.06 -13.61
N SER A 183 17.62 -8.06 -13.01
CA SER A 183 16.31 -8.52 -13.49
C SER A 183 15.29 -7.39 -13.33
N PRO A 184 14.52 -7.05 -14.39
CA PRO A 184 13.53 -5.98 -14.32
C PRO A 184 12.43 -6.29 -13.28
N VAL A 185 12.09 -7.56 -13.09
CA VAL A 185 11.12 -8.01 -12.07
C VAL A 185 11.63 -7.67 -10.66
N ARG A 186 12.91 -7.94 -10.39
CA ARG A 186 13.52 -7.63 -9.10
C ARG A 186 13.56 -6.13 -8.80
N ILE A 187 13.94 -5.33 -9.79
CA ILE A 187 13.98 -3.86 -9.65
C ILE A 187 12.57 -3.33 -9.37
N LEU A 188 11.57 -3.89 -10.07
CA LEU A 188 10.17 -3.55 -9.88
C LEU A 188 9.67 -3.89 -8.47
N ASP A 189 9.97 -5.11 -7.99
CA ASP A 189 9.61 -5.55 -6.65
C ASP A 189 10.25 -4.66 -5.58
N GLN A 190 11.52 -4.28 -5.75
CA GLN A 190 12.21 -3.36 -4.85
C GLN A 190 11.55 -1.98 -4.85
N LEU A 191 11.21 -1.43 -6.02
CA LEU A 191 10.57 -0.12 -6.13
C LEU A 191 9.18 -0.13 -5.48
N ALA A 192 8.41 -1.19 -5.66
CA ALA A 192 7.10 -1.37 -5.04
C ALA A 192 7.20 -1.45 -3.51
N LEU A 193 8.15 -2.23 -2.98
CA LEU A 193 8.37 -2.35 -1.54
C LEU A 193 8.88 -1.04 -0.91
N ILE A 194 9.72 -0.27 -1.62
CA ILE A 194 10.15 1.07 -1.18
C ILE A 194 8.94 2.01 -1.10
N ALA A 195 8.10 2.04 -2.13
CA ALA A 195 6.90 2.89 -2.15
C ALA A 195 5.92 2.51 -1.04
N LEU A 196 5.69 1.21 -0.82
CA LEU A 196 4.87 0.70 0.28
C LEU A 196 5.44 1.08 1.66
N MET A 197 6.75 0.89 1.85
CA MET A 197 7.44 1.26 3.09
C MET A 197 7.26 2.75 3.39
N LEU A 198 7.40 3.62 2.38
CA LEU A 198 7.20 5.05 2.53
C LEU A 198 5.74 5.40 2.83
N ALA A 199 4.76 4.78 2.15
CA ALA A 199 3.34 4.97 2.43
C ALA A 199 3.00 4.60 3.90
N LEU A 200 3.44 3.43 4.37
CA LEU A 200 3.25 2.98 5.75
C LEU A 200 4.00 3.86 6.77
N LEU A 201 5.17 4.38 6.41
CA LEU A 201 5.91 5.32 7.25
C LEU A 201 5.17 6.65 7.39
N TYR A 202 4.54 7.16 6.33
CA TYR A 202 3.71 8.36 6.45
C TYR A 202 2.42 8.07 7.21
N GLU A 203 1.86 6.88 7.08
CA GLU A 203 0.73 6.43 7.90
C GLU A 203 1.05 6.42 9.39
N SER A 204 2.24 5.95 9.79
CA SER A 204 2.66 6.01 11.19
C SER A 204 2.77 7.44 11.71
N ARG A 205 3.15 8.41 10.86
CA ARG A 205 3.16 9.84 11.23
C ARG A 205 1.78 10.40 11.52
N PHE A 206 0.74 9.93 10.83
CA PHE A 206 -0.64 10.27 11.20
C PHE A 206 -1.00 9.72 12.58
N GLN A 207 -0.55 8.51 12.92
CA GLN A 207 -0.80 7.94 14.25
C GLN A 207 -0.02 8.67 15.37
N MET A 208 1.05 9.38 15.01
CA MET A 208 1.83 10.25 15.91
C MET A 208 1.27 11.66 16.04
N GLU A 209 0.10 11.96 15.48
CA GLU A 209 -0.50 13.31 15.48
C GLU A 209 0.42 14.36 14.81
N ARG A 210 1.30 13.91 13.90
CA ARG A 210 2.15 14.77 13.06
C ARG A 210 1.86 14.48 11.58
N PRO A 211 0.61 14.65 11.12
CA PRO A 211 0.21 14.24 9.78
C PRO A 211 0.96 15.02 8.71
N ASN A 212 1.33 14.32 7.64
CA ASN A 212 1.77 14.95 6.40
C ASN A 212 0.99 14.31 5.25
N ALA A 213 -0.26 14.74 5.10
CA ALA A 213 -1.20 14.18 4.16
C ALA A 213 -0.73 14.23 2.72
N ARG A 214 -0.01 15.30 2.33
CA ARG A 214 0.52 15.45 0.98
C ARG A 214 1.50 14.32 0.64
N LEU A 215 2.48 14.07 1.51
CA LEU A 215 3.47 13.01 1.24
C LEU A 215 2.85 11.62 1.39
N TYR A 216 1.92 11.42 2.32
CA TYR A 216 1.16 10.17 2.39
C TYR A 216 0.42 9.88 1.10
N LYS A 217 -0.39 10.84 0.60
CA LYS A 217 -1.13 10.72 -0.66
C LYS A 217 -0.18 10.49 -1.85
N ALA A 218 0.95 11.20 -1.89
CA ALA A 218 1.99 11.02 -2.90
C ALA A 218 2.50 9.57 -2.97
N PHE A 219 2.90 9.02 -1.82
CA PHE A 219 3.43 7.66 -1.76
C PHE A 219 2.33 6.61 -1.89
N ALA A 220 1.13 6.83 -1.36
CA ALA A 220 0.02 5.88 -1.46
C ALA A 220 -0.51 5.76 -2.90
N TRP A 221 -0.76 6.87 -3.61
CA TRP A 221 -1.19 6.81 -5.02
C TRP A 221 -0.11 6.23 -5.94
N SER A 222 1.15 6.50 -5.67
CA SER A 222 2.25 5.96 -6.48
C SER A 222 2.59 4.50 -6.14
N ALA A 223 2.38 4.06 -4.89
CA ALA A 223 2.56 2.67 -4.48
C ALA A 223 1.49 1.74 -5.08
N LEU A 224 0.25 2.21 -5.26
CA LEU A 224 -0.84 1.41 -5.83
C LEU A 224 -0.48 0.70 -7.15
N PRO A 225 -0.09 1.42 -8.22
CA PRO A 225 0.28 0.79 -9.48
C PRO A 225 1.50 -0.11 -9.35
N LEU A 226 2.50 0.29 -8.55
CA LEU A 226 3.72 -0.50 -8.32
C LEU A 226 3.43 -1.83 -7.63
N LEU A 227 2.63 -1.82 -6.58
CA LEU A 227 2.22 -3.03 -5.87
C LEU A 227 1.30 -3.89 -6.73
N GLY A 228 0.45 -3.28 -7.55
CA GLY A 228 -0.36 -4.01 -8.52
C GLY A 228 0.50 -4.80 -9.50
N VAL A 229 1.44 -4.14 -10.18
CA VAL A 229 2.29 -4.77 -11.20
C VAL A 229 3.35 -5.72 -10.62
N SER A 230 3.74 -5.55 -9.35
CA SER A 230 4.66 -6.47 -8.67
C SER A 230 3.90 -7.68 -8.10
N ALA A 231 2.94 -7.45 -7.20
CA ALA A 231 2.39 -8.50 -6.37
C ALA A 231 1.26 -9.32 -7.02
N ILE A 232 0.42 -8.70 -7.86
CA ILE A 232 -0.69 -9.41 -8.51
C ILE A 232 -0.17 -10.49 -9.48
N PRO A 233 0.83 -10.21 -10.34
CA PRO A 233 1.37 -11.24 -11.23
C PRO A 233 1.99 -12.42 -10.48
N HIS A 234 2.70 -12.16 -9.38
CA HIS A 234 3.19 -13.23 -8.48
C HIS A 234 2.03 -14.08 -7.95
N ALA A 235 0.92 -13.47 -7.52
CA ALA A 235 -0.26 -14.19 -7.07
C ALA A 235 -0.91 -15.03 -8.18
N VAL A 236 -1.02 -14.50 -9.40
CA VAL A 236 -1.54 -15.23 -10.57
C VAL A 236 -0.65 -16.42 -10.92
N MET A 237 0.67 -16.24 -10.90
CA MET A 237 1.62 -17.32 -11.18
C MET A 237 1.61 -18.41 -10.09
N MET A 238 1.43 -18.03 -8.82
CA MET A 238 1.25 -19.01 -7.73
C MET A 238 -0.06 -19.79 -7.88
N ALA A 239 -1.16 -19.11 -8.23
CA ALA A 239 -2.45 -19.77 -8.47
C ALA A 239 -2.40 -20.71 -9.69
N GLY A 240 -1.61 -20.36 -10.71
CA GLY A 240 -1.35 -21.19 -11.89
C GLY A 240 -0.38 -22.35 -11.65
N GLY A 241 0.18 -22.49 -10.43
CA GLY A 241 1.13 -23.55 -10.09
C GLY A 241 2.56 -23.33 -10.63
N SER A 242 2.84 -22.20 -11.27
CA SER A 242 4.16 -21.85 -11.80
C SER A 242 5.15 -21.42 -10.69
N TYR A 243 4.63 -20.96 -9.54
CA TYR A 243 5.43 -20.71 -8.33
C TYR A 243 4.91 -21.53 -7.16
N ALA A 244 5.85 -22.07 -6.37
CA ALA A 244 5.53 -22.67 -5.09
C ALA A 244 5.08 -21.60 -4.08
N MET A 245 4.05 -21.91 -3.28
CA MET A 245 3.67 -21.09 -2.13
C MET A 245 4.70 -21.26 -1.02
N ASP A 246 5.69 -20.37 -0.98
CA ASP A 246 6.70 -20.29 0.06
C ASP A 246 6.55 -19.01 0.90
N ALA A 247 7.46 -18.81 1.87
CA ALA A 247 7.42 -17.64 2.73
C ALA A 247 7.53 -16.31 1.95
N SER A 248 8.23 -16.31 0.82
CA SER A 248 8.38 -15.16 -0.08
C SER A 248 7.08 -14.87 -0.84
N GLY A 249 6.41 -15.91 -1.34
CA GLY A 249 5.09 -15.83 -1.96
C GLY A 249 4.04 -15.21 -1.04
N ALA A 250 4.04 -15.58 0.24
CA ALA A 250 3.18 -14.96 1.24
C ALA A 250 3.54 -13.47 1.52
N GLY A 251 4.81 -13.09 1.39
CA GLY A 251 5.24 -11.69 1.43
C GLY A 251 4.69 -10.87 0.26
N TYR A 252 4.65 -11.44 -0.94
CA TYR A 252 3.97 -10.82 -2.09
C TYR A 252 2.45 -10.77 -1.91
N ALA A 253 1.82 -11.81 -1.32
CA ALA A 253 0.40 -11.75 -0.97
C ALA A 253 0.10 -10.60 0.00
N PHE A 254 0.96 -10.38 1.00
CA PHE A 254 0.87 -9.22 1.89
C PHE A 254 0.96 -7.89 1.11
N ALA A 255 1.90 -7.78 0.17
CA ALA A 255 2.04 -6.58 -0.67
C ALA A 255 0.79 -6.33 -1.55
N ALA A 256 0.17 -7.39 -2.10
CA ALA A 256 -1.08 -7.30 -2.85
C ALA A 256 -2.25 -6.82 -1.98
N PHE A 257 -2.39 -7.38 -0.78
CA PHE A 257 -3.42 -6.91 0.17
C PHE A 257 -3.15 -5.48 0.65
N CYS A 258 -1.89 -5.07 0.76
CA CYS A 258 -1.54 -3.68 1.04
C CYS A 258 -1.97 -2.73 -0.09
N ALA A 259 -1.93 -3.16 -1.36
CA ALA A 259 -2.48 -2.36 -2.45
C ALA A 259 -3.98 -2.12 -2.26
N LEU A 260 -4.74 -3.17 -1.93
CA LEU A 260 -6.17 -3.04 -1.61
C LEU A 260 -6.39 -2.13 -0.39
N TYR A 261 -5.61 -2.33 0.67
CA TYR A 261 -5.66 -1.51 1.89
C TYR A 261 -5.43 -0.02 1.59
N LEU A 262 -4.39 0.31 0.82
CA LEU A 262 -4.09 1.69 0.43
C LEU A 262 -5.18 2.30 -0.45
N ALA A 263 -5.76 1.54 -1.38
CA ALA A 263 -6.87 2.01 -2.20
C ALA A 263 -8.07 2.37 -1.32
N VAL A 264 -8.48 1.46 -0.44
CA VAL A 264 -9.59 1.69 0.50
C VAL A 264 -9.30 2.88 1.41
N ARG A 265 -8.06 3.02 1.87
CA ARG A 265 -7.61 4.15 2.69
C ARG A 265 -7.75 5.49 1.98
N LEU A 266 -7.34 5.56 0.72
CA LEU A 266 -7.41 6.78 -0.09
C LEU A 266 -8.85 7.14 -0.44
N PHE A 267 -9.72 6.15 -0.71
CA PHE A 267 -11.14 6.39 -0.89
C PHE A 267 -11.79 6.90 0.40
N SER A 268 -11.52 6.28 1.56
CA SER A 268 -12.12 6.73 2.82
C SER A 268 -11.67 8.13 3.25
N LEU A 269 -10.45 8.54 2.89
CA LEU A 269 -9.98 9.91 3.04
C LEU A 269 -10.71 10.88 2.11
N SER A 270 -11.02 10.45 0.89
CA SER A 270 -11.76 11.28 -0.08
C SER A 270 -13.22 11.45 0.33
N ASP A 271 -13.84 10.42 0.91
CA ASP A 271 -15.22 10.46 1.38
C ASP A 271 -15.37 11.35 2.62
N SER A 272 -14.44 11.27 3.58
CA SER A 272 -14.44 12.19 4.73
C SER A 272 -14.28 13.65 4.31
N GLU A 273 -13.48 13.93 3.28
CA GLU A 273 -13.37 15.28 2.71
C GLU A 273 -14.67 15.76 2.05
N GLN A 274 -15.53 14.85 1.53
CA GLN A 274 -16.84 15.25 0.97
C GLN A 274 -17.86 15.54 2.08
N GLU A 275 -17.85 14.73 3.14
CA GLU A 275 -18.78 14.85 4.26
C GLU A 275 -18.57 16.17 5.02
N GLU A 276 -17.32 16.53 5.35
CA GLU A 276 -16.98 17.81 6.00
C GLU A 276 -17.50 19.02 5.20
N VAL A 277 -17.34 18.98 3.87
CA VAL A 277 -17.78 20.07 2.98
C VAL A 277 -19.30 20.19 2.93
N SER A 278 -20.01 19.05 2.94
CA SER A 278 -21.47 19.06 2.94
C SER A 278 -22.07 19.65 4.23
N ILE A 279 -21.43 19.38 5.37
CA ILE A 279 -21.84 19.92 6.67
C ILE A 279 -21.61 21.43 6.72
N GLU A 280 -20.41 21.91 6.33
CA GLU A 280 -20.09 23.35 6.28
C GLU A 280 -21.05 24.12 5.37
N GLN A 281 -21.46 23.54 4.23
CA GLN A 281 -22.45 24.16 3.33
C GLN A 281 -23.84 24.22 3.95
N THR A 282 -24.28 23.15 4.61
CA THR A 282 -25.60 23.10 5.25
C THR A 282 -25.70 24.10 6.41
N GLU A 283 -24.64 24.24 7.21
CA GLU A 283 -24.57 25.24 8.28
C GLU A 283 -24.57 26.67 7.74
N ALA A 284 -23.83 26.94 6.66
CA ALA A 284 -23.82 28.25 6.02
C ALA A 284 -25.20 28.63 5.45
N ASP A 285 -25.86 27.70 4.76
CA ASP A 285 -27.20 27.90 4.19
C ASP A 285 -28.25 28.13 5.29
N ALA A 286 -28.12 27.44 6.44
CA ALA A 286 -29.00 27.65 7.60
C ALA A 286 -28.86 29.05 8.22
N VAL A 287 -27.62 29.57 8.32
CA VAL A 287 -27.35 30.92 8.86
C VAL A 287 -27.85 32.02 7.92
N GLU A 288 -27.70 31.86 6.61
CA GLU A 288 -28.28 32.81 5.63
C GLU A 288 -29.82 32.81 5.68
N THR A 289 -30.44 31.66 5.91
CA THR A 289 -31.90 31.55 6.02
C THR A 289 -32.44 32.21 7.28
N GLU A 290 -31.73 32.13 8.42
CA GLU A 290 -32.09 32.85 9.65
C GLU A 290 -31.88 34.36 9.54
N ALA A 291 -30.84 34.82 8.83
CA ALA A 291 -30.59 36.24 8.60
C ALA A 291 -31.67 36.88 7.71
N ASP A 292 -32.10 36.20 6.64
CA ASP A 292 -33.15 36.69 5.72
C ASP A 292 -34.57 36.62 6.33
N ALA A 293 -34.76 35.81 7.39
CA ALA A 293 -35.97 35.82 8.20
C ALA A 293 -36.00 36.99 9.19
N GLY A 294 -34.87 37.31 9.84
CA GLY A 294 -34.76 38.44 10.76
C GLY A 294 -34.87 39.81 10.09
N GLU A 295 -34.49 39.93 8.82
CA GLU A 295 -34.62 41.18 8.05
C GLU A 295 -36.08 41.48 7.66
N LYS A 296 -36.88 40.45 7.36
CA LYS A 296 -38.31 40.59 7.03
C LYS A 296 -39.19 40.95 8.23
N ASP A 297 -38.83 40.50 9.43
CA ASP A 297 -39.55 40.86 10.66
C ASP A 297 -39.30 42.32 11.08
N ASN A 298 -38.19 42.93 10.62
CA ASN A 298 -37.84 44.31 10.93
C ASN A 298 -38.46 45.32 9.94
N GLU A 299 -38.87 44.89 8.75
CA GLU A 299 -39.62 45.73 7.79
C GLU A 299 -41.13 45.79 8.08
N GLN A 300 -41.65 44.96 9.01
CA GLN A 300 -43.06 44.92 9.41
C GLN A 300 -43.39 45.66 10.71
N ASN A 301 -42.41 46.28 11.37
CA ASN A 301 -42.57 47.18 12.53
C ASN A 301 -42.27 48.63 12.16
#